data_AF-A0A3S1R4K8-F1
#
_entry.id   AF-A0A3S1R4K8-F1
#
_cell.length_a   1.000
_cell.length_b   1.000
_cell.length_c   1.000
_cell.angle_alpha   90.00
_cell.angle_beta   90.00
_cell.angle_gamma   90.00
#
_symmetry.space_group_name_H-M   'P 1'
#
loop_
_entity.id
_entity.type
_entity.pdbx_description
1 polymer ?
#
loop_
_entity_poly.entity_id
_entity_poly.type
_entity_poly.pdbx_seq_one_letter_code
_entity_poly.pdbx_strand_id
1 'polypeptide(L)' 'LQIEVNRGLYMNERTFEKAAGFDALADDLTRFSADLMSMPDHHFIDLPLAAE' A
#
# COMPACT_ATOMS: atom_id res chain seq x y z
N LEU A 1 0.97 -6.64 7.57
CA LEU A 1 1.00 -5.17 7.66
C LEU A 1 -0.27 -4.62 7.02
N GLN A 2 -1.07 -3.82 7.74
CA GLN A 2 -2.25 -3.15 7.18
C GLN A 2 -1.89 -1.69 6.89
N ILE A 3 -2.30 -1.18 5.72
CA ILE A 3 -2.07 0.20 5.28
C ILE A 3 -3.40 0.78 4.83
N GLU A 4 -3.76 1.94 5.38
CA GLU A 4 -4.97 2.69 5.02
C GLU A 4 -4.58 4.03 4.39
N VAL A 5 -5.18 4.32 3.24
CA VAL A 5 -4.89 5.52 2.46
C VAL A 5 -6.14 6.39 2.43
N ASN A 6 -6.00 7.65 2.83
CA ASN A 6 -7.08 8.62 2.78
C ASN A 6 -7.54 8.84 1.33
N ARG A 7 -8.84 8.66 1.07
CA ARG A 7 -9.41 8.72 -0.29
C ARG A 7 -9.29 10.11 -0.91
N GLY A 8 -9.35 11.18 -0.11
CA GLY A 8 -9.14 12.55 -0.56
C GLY A 8 -7.75 12.83 -1.13
N LEU A 9 -6.76 11.96 -0.93
CA LEU A 9 -5.43 12.11 -1.53
C LEU A 9 -5.39 11.76 -3.01
N TYR A 10 -6.24 10.85 -3.48
CA TYR A 10 -6.18 10.33 -4.85
C TYR A 10 -7.49 10.37 -5.61
N MET A 11 -8.62 10.59 -4.95
CA MET A 11 -9.91 10.71 -5.63
C MET A 11 -10.82 11.74 -4.99
N ASN A 12 -11.70 12.30 -5.82
CA ASN A 12 -12.88 13.00 -5.32
C ASN A 12 -13.86 11.96 -4.74
N GLU A 13 -14.16 12.04 -3.45
CA GLU A 13 -15.00 11.03 -2.78
C GLU A 13 -16.46 11.03 -3.23
N ARG A 14 -16.95 12.11 -3.83
CA ARG A 14 -18.32 12.25 -4.33
C ARG A 14 -18.47 11.76 -5.76
N THR A 15 -17.50 12.07 -6.63
CA THR A 15 -17.56 11.72 -8.06
C THR A 15 -16.76 10.48 -8.44
N PHE A 16 -15.88 10.01 -7.55
CA PHE A 16 -14.91 8.93 -7.78
C PHE A 16 -13.90 9.20 -8.90
N GLU A 17 -13.82 10.45 -9.36
CA GLU A 17 -12.81 10.87 -10.33
C GLU A 17 -11.45 11.00 -9.66
N LYS A 18 -10.40 10.72 -10.42
CA LYS A 18 -9.01 10.89 -9.95
C LYS A 18 -8.75 12.34 -9.58
N ALA A 19 -8.15 12.56 -8.42
CA ALA A 19 -7.63 13.85 -8.01
C ALA A 19 -6.21 14.05 -8.54
N ALA A 20 -5.70 15.29 -8.49
CA ALA A 20 -4.34 15.62 -8.94
C ALA A 20 -3.24 14.79 -8.25
N GLY A 21 -3.50 14.28 -7.04
CA GLY A 21 -2.57 13.43 -6.29
C GLY A 21 -2.58 11.95 -6.68
N PHE A 22 -3.43 11.50 -7.59
CA PHE A 22 -3.57 10.07 -7.92
C PHE A 22 -2.26 9.45 -8.41
N ASP A 23 -1.65 10.04 -9.43
CA ASP A 23 -0.47 9.44 -10.06
C ASP A 23 0.74 9.47 -9.12
N ALA A 24 0.93 10.56 -8.38
CA ALA A 24 1.98 10.67 -7.37
C ALA A 24 1.84 9.60 -6.27
N LEU A 25 0.61 9.38 -5.78
CA LEU A 25 0.35 8.35 -4.76
C LEU A 25 0.55 6.93 -5.30
N ALA A 26 0.20 6.69 -6.58
CA ALA A 26 0.44 5.41 -7.23
C ALA A 26 1.94 5.10 -7.36
N ASP A 27 2.74 6.10 -7.73
CA ASP A 27 4.20 5.97 -7.82
C ASP A 27 4.83 5.69 -6.45
N ASP A 28 4.40 6.40 -5.41
CA ASP A 28 4.87 6.20 -4.04
C ASP A 28 4.53 4.80 -3.51
N LEU A 29 3.28 4.33 -3.71
CA LEU A 29 2.85 2.98 -3.31
C LEU A 29 3.58 1.89 -4.09
N THR A 30 3.89 2.13 -5.36
CA THR A 30 4.67 1.21 -6.19
C THR A 30 6.09 1.05 -5.64
N ARG A 31 6.75 2.17 -5.31
CA ARG A 31 8.09 2.15 -4.72
C ARG A 31 8.10 1.47 -3.35
N PHE A 32 7.16 1.84 -2.49
CA PHE A 32 7.01 1.22 -1.17
C PHE A 32 6.81 -0.30 -1.28
N SER A 33 5.99 -0.77 -2.22
CA SER A 33 5.75 -2.20 -2.43
C SER A 33 7.00 -2.92 -2.94
N ALA A 34 7.77 -2.30 -3.84
CA ALA A 34 9.03 -2.85 -4.31
C ALA A 34 10.05 -2.98 -3.17
N ASP A 35 10.16 -1.95 -2.34
CA ASP A 35 11.04 -1.96 -1.17
C ASP A 35 10.61 -3.06 -0.18
N LEU A 36 9.31 -3.22 0.05
CA LEU A 36 8.76 -4.28 0.91
C LEU A 36 9.08 -5.69 0.40
N MET A 37 8.93 -5.93 -0.92
CA MET A 37 9.25 -7.22 -1.55
C MET A 37 10.76 -7.50 -1.61
N SER A 38 11.59 -6.47 -1.52
CA SER A 38 13.04 -6.61 -1.45
C SER A 38 13.54 -7.02 -0.06
N MET A 39 12.69 -6.93 0.97
CA MET A 39 13.03 -7.35 2.32
C MET A 39 13.08 -8.89 2.42
N PRO A 40 14.12 -9.46 3.06
CA PRO A 40 14.21 -10.90 3.27
C PRO A 40 12.98 -11.50 3.97
N ASP A 41 12.56 -12.69 3.53
CA ASP A 41 11.36 -13.40 4.02
C ASP A 41 11.29 -13.55 5.54
N HIS A 42 12.44 -13.67 6.22
CA HIS A 42 12.50 -13.81 7.68
C HIS A 42 11.97 -12.58 8.45
N HIS A 43 11.88 -11.40 7.81
CA HIS A 43 11.23 -10.23 8.42
C HIS A 43 9.71 -10.34 8.47
N PHE A 44 9.10 -11.27 7.71
CA PHE A 44 7.66 -11.47 7.65
C PHE A 44 7.20 -12.80 8.31
N ILE A 45 8.12 -13.71 8.66
CA ILE A 45 7.84 -15.07 9.17
C ILE A 45 7.78 -15.17 10.72
N ASP A 46 7.79 -14.06 11.46
CA ASP A 46 7.58 -14.11 12.92
C ASP A 46 6.10 -14.26 13.34
N LEU A 47 5.17 -14.46 12.41
CA LEU A 47 3.84 -14.97 12.74
C LEU A 47 3.89 -16.50 12.77
N PRO A 48 3.61 -17.17 13.90
CA PRO A 48 3.41 -18.60 13.88
C PRO A 48 2.31 -18.89 12.88
N LEU A 49 2.65 -19.64 11.82
CA LEU A 49 1.68 -20.23 10.92
C LEU A 49 0.68 -20.95 11.82
N ALA A 50 -0.57 -20.49 11.81
CA ALA A 50 -1.64 -21.16 12.54
C ALA A 50 -1.62 -22.62 12.10
N ALA A 51 -1.28 -23.52 13.03
CA ALA A 51 -1.15 -24.94 12.76
C ALA A 51 -2.48 -25.48 12.19
N GLU A 52 -2.38 -26.24 11.10
CA GLU A 52 -3.48 -27.03 10.52
C GLU A 52 -3.86 -28.23 11.41
#